data_AF-G6AYN2-F1
#
_entry.id   AF-G6AYN2-F1
#
_cell.length_a   1.000
_cell.length_b   1.000
_cell.length_c   1.000
_cell.angle_alpha   90.00
_cell.angle_beta   90.00
_cell.angle_gamma   90.00
#
_symmetry.space_group_name_H-M   'P 1'
#
loop_
_entity.id
_entity.type
_entity.pdbx_description
1 polymer ?
#
loop_
_entity_poly.entity_id
_entity_poly.type
_entity_poly.pdbx_seq_one_letter_code
_entity_poly.pdbx_strand_id
1 'polypeptide(L)'
;MFFQLMFFLNLGAFGRCIGITFVDSTMIPVCHNLRRYANKVFKGIATDGKGTMGWCHGFKLYLACNDRGEKIAFVLTSANVSDKDPNIFKVLAKRLYGKLFADKGYNTAQEIHYRNH
;
A
#
# COMPACT_ATOMS: atom_id res chain seq x y z
N MET A 1 16.84 -0.67 5.32
CA MET A 1 15.96 -0.15 4.25
C MET A 1 14.49 -0.07 4.68
N PHE A 2 13.86 -1.17 5.12
CA PHE A 2 12.44 -1.15 5.53
C PHE A 2 12.09 -0.06 6.56
N PHE A 3 12.81 0.01 7.69
CA PHE A 3 12.52 1.01 8.73
C PHE A 3 12.71 2.45 8.25
N GLN A 4 13.73 2.72 7.43
CA GLN A 4 13.96 4.05 6.86
C GLN A 4 12.79 4.51 5.98
N LEU A 5 12.26 3.59 5.16
CA LEU A 5 11.07 3.85 4.35
C LEU A 5 9.85 4.11 5.26
N MET A 6 9.67 3.34 6.32
CA MET A 6 8.56 3.55 7.26
C MET A 6 8.67 4.90 7.98
N PHE A 7 9.87 5.32 8.39
CA PHE A 7 10.09 6.65 8.95
C PHE A 7 9.74 7.73 7.92
N PHE A 8 10.18 7.60 6.67
CA PHE A 8 9.83 8.55 5.62
C PHE A 8 8.31 8.62 5.36
N LEU A 9 7.64 7.47 5.32
CA LEU A 9 6.19 7.41 5.12
C LEU A 9 5.39 7.95 6.32
N ASN A 10 5.89 7.82 7.55
CA ASN A 10 5.21 8.36 8.72
C ASN A 10 5.52 9.84 8.99
N LEU A 11 6.75 10.29 8.74
CA LEU A 11 7.20 11.65 9.03
C LEU A 11 6.99 12.62 7.87
N GLY A 12 6.95 12.13 6.62
CA GLY A 12 6.71 12.99 5.47
C GLY A 12 5.29 13.57 5.49
N ALA A 13 5.18 14.88 5.35
CA ALA A 13 3.90 15.60 5.34
C ALA A 13 2.91 14.96 4.37
N PHE A 14 1.69 14.70 4.86
CA PHE A 14 0.61 14.21 4.01
C PHE A 14 0.07 15.38 3.19
N GLY A 15 -0.03 15.18 1.89
CA GLY A 15 -0.66 16.11 0.97
C GLY A 15 -2.17 16.22 1.23
N ARG A 16 -2.80 17.22 0.62
CA ARG A 16 -4.26 17.34 0.63
C ARG A 16 -4.84 16.47 -0.47
N CYS A 17 -5.95 15.79 -0.15
CA CYS A 17 -6.81 15.22 -1.17
C CYS A 17 -7.51 16.37 -1.89
N ILE A 18 -7.44 16.46 -3.22
CA ILE A 18 -8.04 17.55 -4.02
C ILE A 18 -9.26 17.03 -4.82
N GLY A 19 -9.61 15.75 -4.67
CA GLY A 19 -10.72 15.11 -5.36
C GLY A 19 -10.30 14.15 -6.46
N ILE A 20 -9.01 14.08 -6.79
CA ILE A 20 -8.42 13.06 -7.68
C ILE A 20 -7.28 12.39 -6.92
N THR A 21 -7.32 11.06 -6.88
CA THR A 21 -6.35 10.27 -6.12
C THR A 21 -5.96 9.02 -6.91
N PHE A 22 -4.68 8.68 -6.86
CA PHE A 22 -4.11 7.51 -7.53
C PHE A 22 -3.66 6.51 -6.48
N VAL A 23 -4.00 5.24 -6.67
CA VAL A 23 -3.60 4.15 -5.79
C VAL A 23 -2.82 3.10 -6.56
N ASP A 24 -1.69 2.72 -5.99
CA ASP A 24 -0.89 1.59 -6.45
C ASP A 24 -0.32 0.81 -5.26
N SER A 25 0.05 -0.44 -5.49
CA SER A 25 0.71 -1.27 -4.50
C SER A 25 2.07 -1.73 -4.95
N THR A 26 2.98 -1.79 -3.98
CA THR A 26 4.34 -2.26 -4.21
C THR A 26 4.74 -3.26 -3.14
N MET A 27 5.42 -4.31 -3.56
CA MET A 27 5.98 -5.31 -2.66
C MET A 27 7.26 -4.75 -2.02
N ILE A 28 7.34 -4.79 -0.70
CA ILE A 28 8.54 -4.39 0.05
C ILE A 28 9.22 -5.66 0.59
N PRO A 29 10.29 -6.15 -0.07
CA PRO A 29 11.05 -7.28 0.44
C PRO A 29 11.80 -6.87 1.71
N VAL A 30 11.66 -7.66 2.78
CA VAL A 30 12.43 -7.46 4.01
C VAL A 30 13.76 -8.20 3.97
N CYS A 31 13.82 -9.28 3.20
CA CYS A 31 15.03 -10.06 2.96
C CYS A 31 14.93 -10.79 1.62
N HIS A 32 16.04 -11.36 1.16
CA HIS A 32 16.03 -12.25 0.01
C HIS A 32 15.23 -13.53 0.32
N ASN A 33 14.48 -14.06 -0.64
CA ASN A 33 13.59 -15.22 -0.44
C ASN A 33 14.32 -16.43 0.15
N LEU A 34 15.55 -16.69 -0.33
CA LEU A 34 16.41 -17.78 0.19
C LEU A 34 16.75 -17.64 1.68
N ARG A 35 16.72 -16.42 2.23
CA ARG A 35 17.07 -16.13 3.63
C ARG A 35 15.85 -15.92 4.52
N ARG A 36 14.62 -16.16 4.02
CA ARG A 36 13.38 -15.92 4.78
C ARG A 36 13.35 -16.61 6.14
N TYR A 37 13.83 -17.85 6.21
CA TYR A 37 13.85 -18.64 7.45
C TYR A 37 14.90 -18.16 8.47
N ALA A 38 15.93 -17.45 8.01
CA ALA A 38 16.95 -16.86 8.86
C ALA A 38 16.52 -15.49 9.43
N ASN A 39 15.50 -14.86 8.85
CA ASN A 39 15.01 -13.56 9.30
C ASN A 39 14.21 -13.71 10.60
N LYS A 40 14.81 -13.29 11.71
CA LYS A 40 14.16 -13.30 13.04
C LYS A 40 13.39 -12.02 13.34
N VAL A 41 13.72 -10.90 12.67
CA VAL A 41 13.17 -9.56 12.98
C VAL A 41 11.70 -9.46 12.61
N PHE A 42 11.30 -10.02 11.46
CA PHE A 42 9.92 -9.99 10.98
C PHE A 42 9.21 -11.34 11.06
N LYS A 43 9.71 -12.25 11.91
CA LYS A 43 9.15 -13.59 12.07
C LYS A 43 7.70 -13.51 12.55
N GLY A 44 6.79 -14.13 11.81
CA GLY A 44 5.35 -14.13 12.13
C GLY A 44 4.57 -12.91 11.65
N ILE A 45 5.24 -11.92 11.04
CA ILE A 45 4.60 -10.69 10.53
C ILE A 45 4.80 -10.57 9.00
N ALA A 46 6.04 -10.78 8.54
CA ALA A 46 6.33 -10.86 7.11
C ALA A 46 5.84 -12.20 6.55
N THR A 47 5.24 -12.15 5.36
CA THR A 47 4.72 -13.34 4.67
C THR A 47 5.31 -13.45 3.29
N ASP A 48 5.14 -14.60 2.65
CA ASP A 48 5.42 -14.75 1.23
C ASP A 48 4.22 -14.27 0.42
N GLY A 49 4.48 -13.46 -0.61
CA GLY A 49 3.48 -13.02 -1.58
C GLY A 49 4.02 -13.10 -3.00
N LYS A 50 3.13 -13.32 -3.96
CA LYS A 50 3.46 -13.33 -5.39
C LYS A 50 2.97 -12.04 -6.01
N GLY A 51 3.90 -11.23 -6.52
CA GLY A 51 3.61 -10.04 -7.33
C GLY A 51 3.99 -10.27 -8.79
N THR A 52 3.89 -9.20 -9.58
CA THR A 52 4.27 -9.19 -11.01
C THR A 52 5.74 -9.57 -11.21
N MET A 53 6.61 -9.13 -10.29
CA MET A 53 8.06 -9.39 -10.33
C MET A 53 8.46 -10.72 -9.65
N GLY A 54 7.50 -11.58 -9.31
CA GLY A 54 7.74 -12.89 -8.71
C GLY A 54 7.44 -12.97 -7.21
N TRP A 55 8.04 -13.95 -6.55
CA TRP A 55 7.86 -14.17 -5.12
C TRP A 55 8.65 -13.16 -4.30
N CYS A 56 8.07 -12.69 -3.20
CA CYS A 56 8.69 -11.77 -2.26
C CYS A 56 8.33 -12.18 -0.83
N HIS A 57 9.34 -12.28 0.04
CA HIS A 57 9.13 -12.39 1.48
C HIS A 57 9.17 -11.00 2.12
N GLY A 58 8.02 -10.53 2.62
CA GLY A 58 7.92 -9.21 3.22
C GLY A 58 6.50 -8.69 3.34
N PHE A 59 6.34 -7.43 2.95
CA PHE A 59 5.10 -6.68 3.07
C PHE A 59 4.63 -6.18 1.72
N LYS A 60 3.39 -5.72 1.67
CA LYS A 60 2.85 -4.98 0.55
C LYS A 60 2.40 -3.60 1.04
N LEU A 61 2.85 -2.57 0.34
CA LEU A 61 2.51 -1.17 0.62
C LEU A 61 1.52 -0.70 -0.42
N TYR A 62 0.37 -0.22 0.04
CA TYR A 62 -0.61 0.50 -0.77
C TYR A 62 -0.40 1.98 -0.53
N LEU A 63 -0.17 2.75 -1.59
CA LEU A 63 0.08 4.18 -1.51
C LEU A 63 -1.01 4.93 -2.28
N ALA A 64 -1.61 5.93 -1.65
CA ALA A 64 -2.53 6.86 -2.27
C ALA A 64 -1.86 8.23 -2.42
N CYS A 65 -1.79 8.75 -3.64
CA CYS A 65 -1.20 10.05 -3.96
C CYS A 65 -2.21 10.96 -4.66
N ASN A 66 -2.05 12.28 -4.52
CA ASN A 66 -2.77 13.23 -5.38
C ASN A 66 -2.10 13.35 -6.76
N ASP A 67 -2.72 14.13 -7.63
CA ASP A 67 -2.25 14.51 -8.97
C ASP A 67 -0.90 15.27 -8.97
N ARG A 68 -0.47 15.81 -7.82
CA ARG A 68 0.83 16.47 -7.64
C ARG A 68 1.92 15.54 -7.12
N GLY A 69 1.62 14.26 -6.92
CA GLY A 69 2.55 13.26 -6.38
C GLY A 69 2.75 13.34 -4.86
N GLU A 70 1.93 14.11 -4.14
CA GLU A 70 1.96 14.14 -2.69
C GLU A 70 1.21 12.92 -2.13
N LYS A 71 1.82 12.25 -1.17
CA LYS A 71 1.22 11.12 -0.45
C LYS A 71 0.06 11.61 0.42
N ILE A 72 -1.14 11.07 0.23
CA ILE A 72 -2.34 11.37 1.03
C ILE A 72 -2.55 10.32 2.13
N ALA A 73 -2.40 9.05 1.77
CA ALA A 73 -2.61 7.93 2.68
C ALA A 73 -1.75 6.75 2.23
N PHE A 74 -1.45 5.84 3.17
CA PHE A 74 -0.85 4.57 2.85
C PHE A 74 -1.35 3.49 3.81
N VAL A 75 -1.28 2.24 3.35
CA VAL A 75 -1.59 1.06 4.16
C VAL A 75 -0.49 0.05 3.95
N LEU A 76 0.03 -0.52 5.03
CA LEU A 76 0.97 -1.62 4.98
C LEU A 76 0.25 -2.91 5.37
N THR A 77 0.37 -3.94 4.55
CA THR A 77 -0.19 -5.26 4.80
C THR A 77 0.90 -6.33 4.68
N SER A 78 0.59 -7.54 5.14
CA SER A 78 1.37 -8.73 4.79
C SER A 78 1.37 -8.93 3.27
N ALA A 79 2.47 -9.46 2.73
CA ALA A 79 2.67 -9.64 1.30
C ALA A 79 1.66 -10.57 0.61
N ASN A 80 1.00 -11.46 1.36
CA ASN A 80 0.00 -12.40 0.84
C ASN A 80 -1.39 -11.78 0.63
N VAL A 81 -1.61 -10.55 1.11
CA VAL A 81 -2.91 -9.87 0.98
C VAL A 81 -3.16 -9.51 -0.49
N SER A 82 -4.38 -9.80 -0.95
CA SER A 82 -4.81 -9.52 -2.32
C SER A 82 -5.12 -8.03 -2.49
N ASP A 83 -4.77 -7.48 -3.66
CA ASP A 83 -5.08 -6.09 -4.02
C ASP A 83 -6.59 -5.82 -4.16
N LYS A 84 -7.37 -6.90 -4.24
CA LYS A 84 -8.84 -6.86 -4.32
C LYS A 84 -9.50 -6.87 -2.94
N ASP A 85 -8.75 -6.87 -1.85
CA ASP A 85 -9.33 -6.86 -0.51
C ASP A 85 -9.99 -5.49 -0.24
N PRO A 86 -11.33 -5.45 -0.05
CA PRO A 86 -12.05 -4.20 0.17
C PRO A 86 -11.66 -3.50 1.47
N ASN A 87 -11.07 -4.21 2.45
CA ASN A 87 -10.65 -3.59 3.71
C ASN A 87 -9.51 -2.58 3.52
N ILE A 88 -8.65 -2.80 2.52
CA ILE A 88 -7.55 -1.88 2.20
C ILE A 88 -8.14 -0.55 1.73
N PHE A 89 -9.11 -0.62 0.83
CA PHE A 89 -9.83 0.54 0.35
C PHE A 89 -10.64 1.22 1.45
N LYS A 90 -11.25 0.47 2.38
CA LYS A 90 -11.94 1.07 3.54
C LYS A 90 -10.99 1.89 4.41
N VAL A 91 -9.76 1.43 4.62
CA VAL A 91 -8.76 2.17 5.42
C VAL A 91 -8.26 3.41 4.67
N LEU A 92 -7.95 3.27 3.38
CA LEU A 92 -7.53 4.39 2.54
C LEU A 92 -8.64 5.45 2.41
N ALA A 93 -9.88 5.03 2.18
CA ALA A 93 -11.04 5.90 2.00
C ALA A 93 -11.36 6.80 3.19
N LYS A 94 -10.87 6.50 4.41
CA LYS A 94 -11.04 7.39 5.56
C LYS A 94 -10.41 8.78 5.35
N ARG A 95 -9.43 8.90 4.44
CA ARG A 95 -8.71 10.15 4.15
C ARG A 95 -8.84 10.59 2.70
N LEU A 96 -9.58 9.85 1.88
CA LEU A 96 -9.73 10.12 0.45
C LEU A 96 -11.17 10.52 0.15
N TYR A 97 -11.35 11.43 -0.79
CA TYR A 97 -12.65 11.80 -1.33
C TYR A 97 -12.52 12.08 -2.83
N GLY A 98 -13.60 11.85 -3.58
CA GLY A 98 -13.63 12.09 -5.02
C GLY A 98 -13.20 10.88 -5.85
N LYS A 99 -12.59 11.12 -7.00
CA LYS A 99 -12.26 10.05 -7.95
C LYS A 99 -11.00 9.30 -7.51
N LEU A 100 -11.10 7.98 -7.45
CA LEU A 100 -9.97 7.09 -7.22
C LEU A 100 -9.61 6.39 -8.53
N PHE A 101 -8.35 6.50 -8.93
CA PHE A 101 -7.79 5.78 -10.06
C PHE A 101 -6.81 4.74 -9.54
N ALA A 102 -6.96 3.49 -9.95
CA ALA A 102 -6.09 2.39 -9.55
C ALA A 102 -5.67 1.58 -10.78
N ASP A 103 -4.56 0.85 -10.65
CA ASP A 103 -4.10 -0.04 -11.72
C ASP A 103 -5.17 -1.09 -12.08
N LYS A 104 -5.14 -1.60 -13.31
CA LYS A 104 -6.10 -2.58 -13.83
C LYS A 104 -6.18 -3.83 -12.95
N GLY A 105 -5.07 -4.21 -12.30
CA GLY A 105 -5.01 -5.35 -11.37
C GLY A 105 -5.99 -5.27 -10.19
N TYR A 106 -6.45 -4.07 -9.83
CA TYR A 106 -7.42 -3.85 -8.75
C TYR A 106 -8.86 -4.21 -9.15
N ASN A 107 -9.15 -4.46 -10.44
CA ASN A 107 -10.50 -4.72 -10.96
C ASN A 107 -11.55 -3.67 -10.53
N THR A 108 -11.12 -2.48 -10.13
CA THR A 108 -11.99 -1.42 -9.61
C THR A 108 -11.63 -0.10 -10.27
N ALA A 109 -12.33 0.22 -11.36
CA ALA A 109 -12.58 1.62 -11.69
C ALA A 109 -13.73 2.05 -10.79
N GLN A 110 -13.42 2.53 -9.58
CA GLN A 110 -14.43 2.98 -8.63
C GLN A 110 -14.34 4.50 -8.48
N GLU A 111 -15.40 5.20 -8.86
CA GLU A 111 -15.61 6.57 -8.43
C GLU A 111 -15.99 6.53 -6.95
N ILE A 112 -15.03 6.78 -6.08
CA ILE A 112 -15.20 6.62 -4.64
C ILE A 112 -15.77 7.92 -4.05
N HIS A 113 -17.08 8.08 -4.09
CA HIS A 113 -17.76 9.11 -3.29
C HIS A 113 -17.90 8.67 -1.83
N TYR A 114 -16.81 8.75 -1.06
CA TYR A 114 -16.90 8.71 0.41
C TYR A 114 -16.60 10.09 1.00
N ARG A 115 -17.56 10.56 1.79
CA ARG A 115 -17.44 11.63 2.76
C ARG A 115 -18.25 11.16 3.97
N ASN A 116 -17.66 11.23 5.15
CA ASN A 116 -18.40 11.33 6.41
C ASN A 116 -17.40 11.81 7.48
N HIS A 117 -17.14 13.12 7.46
CA HIS A 117 -17.37 14.07 8.56
C HIS A 117 -17.00 15.48 8.08
#